data_AF-A0AAW1CHR6-F1
#
_entry.id   AF-A0AAW1CHR6-F1
#
_cell.length_a   1.000
_cell.length_b   1.000
_cell.length_c   1.000
_cell.angle_alpha   90.00
_cell.angle_beta   90.00
_cell.angle_gamma   90.00
#
_symmetry.space_group_name_H-M   'P 1'
#
loop_
_entity.id
_entity.type
_entity.pdbx_description
1 polymer ?
#
loop_
_entity_poly.entity_id
_entity_poly.type
_entity_poly.pdbx_seq_one_letter_code
_entity_poly.pdbx_strand_id
1 'polypeptide(L)' 'MALSSANAENYTVLKILSAVRQVVNGFNYKVEFKAEAPGQGILRCKIAYLQKFTRKPGSSTIVRSFRCK' A
#
# COMPACT_ATOMS: atom_id res chain seq x y z
N MET A 1 25.01 0.77 -0.23
CA MET A 1 23.99 -0.29 -0.20
C MET A 1 22.68 0.33 -0.67
N ALA A 2 22.31 0.10 -1.93
CA ALA A 2 21.15 0.72 -2.55
C ALA A 2 19.85 0.08 -2.01
N LEU A 3 18.90 0.91 -1.59
CA LEU A 3 17.55 0.50 -1.22
C LEU A 3 16.85 -0.05 -2.46
N SER A 4 16.38 -1.30 -2.39
CA SER A 4 15.69 -2.00 -3.47
C SER A 4 14.57 -1.15 -4.05
N SER A 5 14.68 -0.81 -5.34
CA SER A 5 13.58 -0.32 -6.15
C SER A 5 12.44 -1.32 -6.05
N ALA A 6 11.30 -0.88 -5.52
CA ALA A 6 10.07 -1.65 -5.66
C ALA A 6 9.75 -1.65 -7.16
N ASN A 7 10.10 -2.73 -7.86
CA ASN A 7 9.63 -3.01 -9.21
C ASN A 7 8.12 -3.26 -9.10
N ALA A 8 7.35 -2.18 -8.96
CA ALA A 8 5.92 -2.24 -9.10
C ALA A 8 5.67 -2.45 -10.59
N GLU A 9 5.54 -3.72 -10.98
CA GLU A 9 4.90 -4.07 -12.24
C GLU A 9 3.54 -3.33 -12.34
N ASN A 10 2.97 -3.18 -13.52
CA ASN A 10 1.70 -2.47 -13.69
C ASN A 10 0.55 -3.26 -13.03
N TYR A 11 0.33 -3.07 -11.72
CA TYR A 11 -0.78 -3.66 -10.98
C TYR A 11 -2.05 -2.85 -11.22
N THR A 12 -3.06 -3.45 -11.83
CA THR A 12 -4.39 -2.84 -11.95
C THR A 12 -5.23 -3.24 -10.73
N VAL A 13 -5.57 -2.29 -9.86
CA VAL A 13 -6.43 -2.56 -8.70
C VAL A 13 -7.86 -2.84 -9.18
N LEU A 14 -8.35 -4.04 -8.93
CA LEU A 14 -9.69 -4.47 -9.34
C LEU A 14 -10.74 -4.18 -8.27
N LYS A 15 -10.45 -4.53 -7.01
CA LYS A 15 -11.42 -4.42 -5.91
C LYS A 15 -10.75 -4.35 -4.55
N ILE A 16 -11.19 -3.43 -3.70
CA ILE A 16 -10.83 -3.41 -2.28
C ILE A 16 -11.65 -4.47 -1.54
N LEU A 17 -10.97 -5.37 -0.83
CA LEU A 17 -11.58 -6.44 -0.04
C LEU A 17 -11.77 -6.02 1.43
N SER A 18 -10.79 -5.30 1.97
CA SER A 18 -10.81 -4.82 3.36
C SER A 18 -9.96 -3.57 3.48
N ALA A 19 -10.42 -2.63 4.30
CA ALA A 19 -9.66 -1.44 4.65
C ALA A 19 -9.84 -1.17 6.15
N VAL A 20 -8.75 -1.21 6.90
CA VAL A 20 -8.74 -0.89 8.33
C VAL A 20 -7.91 0.36 8.53
N ARG A 21 -8.50 1.35 9.22
CA ARG A 21 -7.84 2.58 9.64
C ARG A 21 -7.63 2.55 11.15
N GLN A 22 -6.41 2.82 11.61
CA GLN A 22 -6.07 2.96 13.02
C GLN A 22 -5.50 4.35 13.27
N VAL A 23 -6.03 5.05 14.28
CA VAL A 23 -5.52 6.35 14.71
C VAL A 23 -4.23 6.13 15.49
N VAL A 24 -3.18 6.85 15.10
CA VAL A 24 -1.88 6.89 15.77
C VAL A 24 -1.40 8.35 15.78
N ASN A 25 -0.10 8.62 15.85
CA ASN A 25 0.44 9.94 15.49
C ASN A 25 0.33 10.16 13.96
N GLY A 26 -0.91 10.30 13.47
CA GLY A 26 -1.32 10.14 12.08
C GLY A 26 -2.34 9.01 11.90
N PHE A 27 -2.35 8.36 10.74
CA PHE A 27 -3.20 7.21 10.45
C PHE A 27 -2.38 6.04 9.94
N ASN A 28 -2.59 4.86 10.50
CA ASN A 28 -2.07 3.61 9.97
C ASN A 28 -3.19 2.92 9.19
N TYR A 29 -2.95 2.65 7.91
CA TYR A 29 -3.87 1.96 7.03
C TYR A 29 -3.37 0.56 6.73
N LYS A 30 -4.27 -0.42 6.80
CA LYS A 30 -4.05 -1.79 6.32
C LYS A 30 -5.15 -2.08 5.30
N VAL A 31 -4.76 -2.28 4.05
CA VAL A 31 -5.69 -2.47 2.94
C VAL A 31 -5.41 -3.81 2.27
N GLU A 32 -6.44 -4.60 2.08
CA GLU A 32 -6.43 -5.80 1.25
C GLU A 32 -7.23 -5.55 -0.03
N PHE A 33 -6.68 -5.91 -1.17
CA PHE A 33 -7.31 -5.67 -2.47
C PHE A 33 -6.95 -6.79 -3.45
N LYS A 34 -7.81 -6.98 -4.46
CA LYS A 34 -7.47 -7.76 -5.64
C LYS A 34 -6.81 -6.84 -6.66
N ALA A 35 -5.72 -7.28 -7.24
CA ALA A 35 -5.06 -6.60 -8.35
C ALA A 35 -4.74 -7.60 -9.46
N GLU A 36 -4.82 -7.15 -10.69
CA GLU A 36 -4.31 -7.88 -11.84
C GLU A 36 -2.85 -7.49 -12.08
N ALA A 37 -1.97 -8.48 -12.15
CA ALA A 37 -0.57 -8.31 -12.47
C ALA A 37 -0.27 -8.95 -13.84
N PRO A 38 0.46 -8.25 -14.73
CA PRO A 38 0.78 -8.77 -16.05
C PRO A 38 1.57 -10.08 -15.92
N GLY A 39 1.08 -11.15 -16.53
CA GLY A 39 1.73 -12.47 -16.51
C GLY A 39 1.48 -13.32 -15.25
N GLN A 40 0.88 -12.78 -14.19
CA GLN A 40 0.50 -13.53 -12.98
C GLN A 40 -1.01 -13.65 -12.77
N GLY A 41 -1.81 -12.83 -13.48
CA GLY A 41 -3.26 -12.83 -13.38
C GLY A 41 -3.77 -12.09 -12.14
N ILE A 42 -4.92 -12.51 -11.62
CA ILE A 42 -5.57 -11.84 -10.48
C ILE A 42 -4.97 -12.34 -9.17
N LEU A 43 -4.29 -11.44 -8.45
CA LEU A 43 -3.67 -11.69 -7.17
C LEU A 43 -4.41 -11.00 -6.03
N ARG A 44 -4.28 -11.56 -4.83
CA ARG A 44 -4.75 -10.91 -3.60
C ARG A 44 -3.56 -10.21 -2.93
N CYS A 45 -3.59 -8.88 -2.96
CA CYS A 45 -2.54 -8.05 -2.41
C CYS A 45 -2.95 -7.41 -1.08
N LYS A 46 -1.95 -7.15 -0.24
CA LYS A 46 -2.06 -6.45 1.03
C LYS A 46 -1.02 -5.34 1.07
N ILE A 47 -1.46 -4.12 1.38
CA ILE A 47 -0.60 -2.97 1.61
C ILE A 47 -0.85 -2.42 3.01
N ALA A 48 0.23 -2.06 3.69
CA ALA A 48 0.18 -1.30 4.94
C ALA A 48 0.98 -0.01 4.75
N TYR A 49 0.37 1.12 5.05
CA TYR A 49 1.02 2.43 4.96
C TYR A 49 0.60 3.34 6.10
N LEU A 50 1.52 4.22 6.47
CA LEU A 50 1.34 5.20 7.53
C LEU A 50 1.26 6.59 6.90
N GLN A 51 0.16 7.29 7.15
CA GLN A 51 -0.01 8.69 6.79
C GLN A 51 0.27 9.54 8.03
N LYS A 52 1.37 10.31 8.01
CA LYS A 52 1.68 11.29 9.06
C LYS A 52 1.23 12.67 8.61
N PHE A 53 0.64 13.44 9.51
CA PHE A 53 0.46 14.87 9.31
C PHE A 53 1.77 15.56 9.64
N THR A 54 2.31 16.31 8.69
CA THR A 54 3.48 17.14 8.95
C THR A 54 3.04 18.55 9.32
N ARG A 55 3.91 19.29 10.04
CA ARG A 55 3.64 20.71 10.37
C ARG A 55 3.64 21.63 9.14
N LYS A 56 4.19 21.16 8.00
CA LYS A 56 4.09 21.84 6.70
C LYS A 56 2.80 21.39 6.01
N PRO A 57 2.19 22.21 5.14
CA PRO A 57 1.03 21.79 4.37
C PRO A 57 1.41 20.57 3.52
N GLY A 58 0.99 19.38 3.96
CA GLY A 58 1.36 18.11 3.36
C GLY A 58 1.24 16.94 4.34
N SER A 59 0.70 15.83 3.85
CA SER A 59 0.75 14.55 4.55
C SER A 59 1.88 13.70 3.98
N SER A 60 2.74 13.16 4.85
CA SER A 60 3.76 12.18 4.43
C SER A 60 3.18 10.78 4.49
N THR A 61 3.18 10.09 3.36
CA THR A 61 2.75 8.68 3.26
C THR A 61 3.98 7.78 3.23
N ILE A 62 4.05 6.82 4.15
CA ILE A 62 5.15 5.87 4.28
C ILE A 62 4.59 4.47 4.09
N VAL A 63 4.93 3.80 2.98
CA VAL A 63 4.57 2.40 2.77
C VAL A 63 5.42 1.52 3.70
N ARG A 64 4.78 0.76 4.59
CA ARG A 64 5.45 -0.14 5.53
C ARG A 64 5.65 -1.53 4.95
N SER A 65 4.67 -2.01 4.19
CA SER A 65 4.74 -3.32 3.56
C SER A 65 3.78 -3.44 2.39
N PHE A 66 4.19 -4.16 1.37
CA PHE A 66 3.36 -4.58 0.24
C PHE A 66 3.64 -6.05 -0.04
N ARG A 67 2.59 -6.89 -0.15
CA ARG A 67 2.72 -8.31 -0.49
C ARG A 67 1.52 -8.77 -1.31
N CYS A 68 1.76 -9.56 -2.35
CA CYS A 68 0.73 -10.23 -3.13
C CYS A 68 0.86 -11.76 -2.96
N LYS A 69 -0.28 -12.45 -2.99
CA LYS A 69 -0.41 -13.92 -2.94
C LYS A 69 -1.33 -14.39 -4.05
#